data_AF-A0A428QS23-F1
#
_entry.id   AF-A0A428QS23-F1
#
_cell.length_a   1.000
_cell.length_b   1.000
_cell.length_c   1.000
_cell.angle_alpha   90.00
_cell.angle_beta   90.00
_cell.angle_gamma   90.00
#
_symmetry.space_group_name_H-M   'P 1'
#
loop_
_entity.id
_entity.type
_entity.pdbx_description
1 polymer ?
#
loop_
_entity_poly.entity_id
_entity_poly.type
_entity_poly.pdbx_seq_one_letter_code
_entity_poly.pdbx_strand_id
1 'polypeptide(L)'
;MGKYASNERKRFRGAERACTIGENGNVTMCYNGDCKLCEALREGFRPYLDLKRRTGYHGTRLGPGLYSTYDTSKAAKYAINKVPSNVNALMLCRVVLGNSYVTENEMPYLQQPPPGFDSVYARPGPRSQFNTDERVVYTSRAMRPAYLIIY
;
A
#
# COMPACT_ATOMS: atom_id res chain seq x y z
N MET A 1 -8.02 17.36 8.66
CA MET A 1 -7.69 15.92 8.83
C MET A 1 -6.86 15.75 10.09
N GLY A 2 -7.43 15.12 11.13
CA GLY A 2 -6.84 15.01 12.47
C GLY A 2 -5.51 14.25 12.46
N LYS A 3 -4.49 14.82 13.11
CA LYS A 3 -3.21 14.14 13.40
C LYS A 3 -3.40 13.38 14.71
N TYR A 4 -3.62 12.08 14.66
CA TYR A 4 -3.43 11.23 15.84
C TYR A 4 -1.93 11.14 16.17
N ALA A 5 -1.59 10.90 17.44
CA ALA A 5 -0.20 10.77 17.89
C ALA A 5 0.59 9.83 16.93
N SER A 6 1.78 10.27 16.49
CA SER A 6 2.64 9.57 15.48
C SER A 6 2.32 9.79 13.99
N ASN A 7 1.70 10.91 13.61
CA ASN A 7 1.51 11.30 12.19
C ASN A 7 0.79 10.22 11.35
N GLU A 8 -0.28 9.66 11.92
CA GLU A 8 -1.14 8.72 11.20
C GLU A 8 -1.89 9.43 10.06
N ARG A 9 -1.91 8.82 8.87
CA ARG A 9 -2.60 9.33 7.68
C ARG A 9 -3.45 8.24 7.03
N LYS A 10 -4.59 8.63 6.46
CA LYS A 10 -5.36 7.77 5.54
C LYS A 10 -4.69 7.78 4.16
N ARG A 11 -4.34 6.61 3.62
CA ARG A 11 -3.69 6.45 2.30
C ARG A 11 -4.35 5.34 1.50
N PHE A 12 -4.44 5.51 0.18
CA PHE A 12 -4.99 4.52 -0.73
C PHE A 12 -3.96 3.45 -1.10
N ARG A 13 -4.49 2.25 -1.38
CA ARG A 13 -3.74 1.12 -1.90
C ARG A 13 -4.62 0.20 -2.73
N GLY A 14 -4.21 -0.08 -3.97
CA GLY A 14 -4.77 -1.15 -4.79
C GLY A 14 -4.18 -2.51 -4.45
N ALA A 15 -4.93 -3.56 -4.75
CA ALA A 15 -4.48 -4.95 -4.68
C ALA A 15 -5.25 -5.80 -5.69
N GLU A 16 -4.74 -7.00 -5.97
CA GLU A 16 -5.43 -8.00 -6.76
C GLU A 16 -6.67 -8.54 -6.01
N ARG A 17 -7.83 -8.50 -6.68
CA ARG A 17 -9.10 -9.01 -6.19
C ARG A 17 -9.56 -10.19 -7.05
N ALA A 18 -9.57 -11.39 -6.48
CA ALA A 18 -9.98 -12.63 -7.15
C ALA A 18 -11.33 -13.17 -6.64
N CYS A 19 -12.23 -12.25 -6.25
CA CYS A 19 -13.59 -12.54 -5.82
C CYS A 19 -14.48 -11.31 -6.03
N THR A 20 -15.74 -11.38 -5.61
CA THR A 20 -16.73 -10.30 -5.78
C THR A 20 -17.02 -9.55 -4.48
N ILE A 21 -16.10 -9.55 -3.50
CA ILE A 21 -16.27 -8.75 -2.27
C ILE A 21 -16.50 -7.28 -2.64
N GLY A 22 -17.54 -6.68 -2.04
CA GLY A 22 -18.03 -5.33 -2.31
C GLY A 22 -19.13 -5.24 -3.37
N GLU A 23 -19.47 -6.32 -4.06
CA GLU A 23 -20.53 -6.32 -5.09
C GLU A 23 -21.83 -6.92 -4.55
N ASN A 24 -22.97 -6.33 -4.92
CA ASN A 24 -24.30 -6.88 -4.63
C ASN A 24 -24.51 -7.27 -3.15
N GLY A 25 -23.91 -6.53 -2.21
CA GLY A 25 -23.97 -6.81 -0.78
C GLY A 25 -23.02 -7.91 -0.29
N ASN A 26 -22.17 -8.48 -1.14
CA ASN A 26 -21.16 -9.45 -0.74
C ASN A 26 -20.09 -8.80 0.14
N VAL A 27 -20.10 -9.13 1.42
CA VAL A 27 -19.11 -8.67 2.40
C VAL A 27 -18.18 -9.80 2.86
N THR A 28 -18.27 -10.98 2.23
CA THR A 28 -17.52 -12.17 2.63
C THR A 28 -16.14 -12.17 2.00
N MET A 29 -15.12 -12.15 2.86
CA MET A 29 -13.73 -12.33 2.43
C MET A 29 -13.49 -13.78 2.01
N CYS A 30 -12.87 -13.99 0.85
CA CYS A 30 -12.46 -15.32 0.40
C CYS A 30 -11.06 -15.71 0.92
N TYR A 31 -10.71 -16.99 0.70
CA TYR A 31 -9.39 -17.56 1.03
C TYR A 31 -8.58 -17.93 -0.21
N ASN A 32 -8.97 -17.44 -1.40
CA ASN A 32 -8.23 -17.66 -2.63
C ASN A 32 -6.85 -16.96 -2.53
N GLY A 33 -5.77 -17.70 -2.76
CA GLY A 33 -4.38 -17.21 -2.69
C GLY A 33 -4.05 -16.08 -3.68
N ASP A 34 -4.82 -15.98 -4.77
CA ASP A 34 -4.70 -14.90 -5.76
C ASP A 34 -5.44 -13.61 -5.36
N CYS A 35 -6.24 -13.65 -4.29
CA CYS A 35 -6.98 -12.50 -3.79
C CYS A 35 -6.17 -11.74 -2.72
N LYS A 36 -5.18 -10.96 -3.16
CA LYS A 36 -4.34 -10.12 -2.28
C LYS A 36 -5.13 -9.07 -1.52
N LEU A 37 -6.29 -8.65 -2.05
CA LEU A 37 -7.24 -7.82 -1.31
C LEU A 37 -7.77 -8.55 -0.07
N CYS A 38 -8.33 -9.75 -0.21
CA CYS A 38 -8.89 -10.49 0.93
C CYS A 38 -7.79 -10.94 1.91
N GLU A 39 -6.61 -11.32 1.42
CA GLU A 39 -5.44 -11.59 2.28
C GLU A 39 -5.10 -10.36 3.14
N ALA A 40 -5.04 -9.17 2.52
CA ALA A 40 -4.80 -7.93 3.25
C ALA A 40 -5.90 -7.58 4.27
N LEU A 41 -7.17 -7.80 3.93
CA LEU A 41 -8.30 -7.53 4.82
C LEU A 41 -8.32 -8.48 6.04
N ARG A 42 -7.98 -9.77 5.85
CA ARG A 42 -7.95 -10.77 6.92
C ARG A 42 -6.70 -10.66 7.81
N GLU A 43 -5.53 -10.49 7.19
CA GLU A 43 -4.24 -10.72 7.85
C GLU A 43 -3.38 -9.45 7.93
N GLY A 44 -3.88 -8.33 7.41
CA GLY A 44 -3.10 -7.13 7.21
C GLY A 44 -2.00 -7.35 6.16
N PHE A 45 -0.93 -6.56 6.24
CA PHE A 45 0.11 -6.56 5.20
C PHE A 45 1.36 -7.38 5.54
N ARG A 46 1.32 -8.20 6.60
CA ARG A 46 2.45 -9.06 6.98
C ARG A 46 2.75 -10.11 5.90
N PRO A 47 1.78 -10.91 5.40
CA PRO A 47 2.06 -11.91 4.36
C PRO A 47 2.71 -11.29 3.11
N TYR A 48 2.19 -10.14 2.68
CA TYR A 48 2.73 -9.40 1.53
C TYR A 48 4.16 -8.90 1.77
N LEU A 49 4.46 -8.36 2.97
CA LEU A 49 5.80 -7.88 3.30
C LEU A 49 6.81 -9.04 3.38
N ASP A 50 6.41 -10.16 3.99
CA ASP A 50 7.24 -11.36 4.11
C ASP A 50 7.52 -11.97 2.72
N LEU A 51 6.51 -12.00 1.85
CA LEU A 51 6.67 -12.41 0.45
C LEU A 51 7.70 -11.53 -0.27
N LYS A 52 7.55 -10.20 -0.20
CA LYS A 52 8.47 -9.26 -0.86
C LYS A 52 9.92 -9.44 -0.43
N ARG A 53 10.15 -9.65 0.87
CA ARG A 53 11.49 -9.85 1.43
C ARG A 53 12.09 -11.18 0.99
N ARG A 54 11.30 -12.26 1.04
CA ARG A 54 11.74 -13.61 0.67
C ARG A 54 12.08 -13.74 -0.81
N THR A 55 11.29 -13.14 -1.69
CA THR A 55 11.50 -13.24 -3.15
C THR A 55 12.51 -12.23 -3.68
N GLY A 56 13.09 -11.40 -2.80
CA GLY A 56 13.97 -10.31 -3.19
C GLY A 56 13.28 -9.22 -4.01
N TYR A 57 11.93 -9.22 -4.08
CA TYR A 57 11.08 -8.51 -5.05
C TYR A 57 11.77 -7.27 -5.67
N HIS A 58 12.51 -7.55 -6.74
CA HIS A 58 13.33 -6.57 -7.45
C HIS A 58 12.41 -5.71 -8.34
N GLY A 59 12.76 -4.43 -8.52
CA GLY A 59 11.94 -3.48 -9.30
C GLY A 59 11.00 -2.59 -8.49
N THR A 60 11.19 -2.50 -7.17
CA THR A 60 10.54 -1.47 -6.34
C THR A 60 11.50 -0.32 -6.07
N ARG A 61 11.01 0.91 -6.25
CA ARG A 61 11.83 2.15 -6.29
C ARG A 61 12.49 2.51 -4.96
N LEU A 62 11.95 2.01 -3.85
CA LEU A 62 12.40 2.26 -2.48
C LEU A 62 12.53 0.93 -1.70
N GLY A 63 12.83 -0.16 -2.41
CA GLY A 63 12.99 -1.50 -1.83
C GLY A 63 11.69 -2.14 -1.32
N PRO A 64 11.79 -3.30 -0.63
CA PRO A 64 10.66 -4.18 -0.35
C PRO A 64 9.81 -3.72 0.85
N GLY A 65 9.31 -2.49 0.81
CA GLY A 65 8.37 -1.95 1.78
C GLY A 65 6.90 -2.06 1.37
N LEU A 66 6.03 -1.53 2.22
CA LEU A 66 4.60 -1.35 1.99
C LEU A 66 4.34 0.05 1.43
N TYR A 67 3.93 0.10 0.18
CA TYR A 67 3.71 1.32 -0.57
C TYR A 67 2.27 1.80 -0.39
N SER A 68 2.10 3.11 -0.24
CA SER A 68 0.80 3.77 -0.19
C SER A 68 0.89 5.18 -0.76
N THR A 69 -0.25 5.71 -1.19
CA THR A 69 -0.32 7.03 -1.82
C THR A 69 -1.60 7.75 -1.39
N TYR A 70 -1.64 9.08 -1.47
CA TYR A 70 -2.92 9.79 -1.37
C TYR A 70 -3.62 9.94 -2.73
N ASP A 71 -2.94 9.59 -3.82
CA ASP A 71 -3.44 9.70 -5.19
C ASP A 71 -4.26 8.45 -5.57
N THR A 72 -5.56 8.62 -5.75
CA THR A 72 -6.47 7.54 -6.13
C THR A 72 -6.16 6.97 -7.51
N SER A 73 -5.82 7.82 -8.48
CA SER A 73 -5.46 7.42 -9.85
C SER A 73 -4.21 6.55 -9.87
N LYS A 74 -3.22 6.85 -9.02
CA LYS A 74 -2.05 5.98 -8.84
C LYS A 74 -2.43 4.67 -8.18
N ALA A 75 -3.19 4.70 -7.08
CA ALA A 75 -3.59 3.49 -6.38
C ALA A 75 -4.45 2.56 -7.26
N ALA A 76 -5.34 3.13 -8.08
CA ALA A 76 -6.22 2.44 -9.00
C ALA A 76 -5.47 1.59 -10.04
N LYS A 77 -4.26 1.99 -10.45
CA LYS A 77 -3.41 1.18 -11.35
C LYS A 77 -3.08 -0.21 -10.80
N TYR A 78 -3.18 -0.36 -9.47
CA TYR A 78 -2.92 -1.62 -8.77
C TYR A 78 -4.20 -2.31 -8.27
N ALA A 79 -5.38 -1.73 -8.53
CA ALA A 79 -6.67 -2.35 -8.24
C ALA A 79 -7.04 -3.27 -9.41
N ILE A 80 -6.64 -4.54 -9.32
CA ILE A 80 -6.74 -5.50 -10.43
C ILE A 80 -7.80 -6.55 -10.13
N ASN A 81 -8.83 -6.64 -10.95
CA ASN A 81 -9.78 -7.74 -10.88
C ASN A 81 -9.20 -8.98 -11.60
N LYS A 82 -9.13 -10.11 -10.90
CA LYS A 82 -8.74 -11.43 -11.46
C LYS A 82 -9.94 -12.27 -11.89
N VAL A 83 -11.14 -11.77 -11.64
CA VAL A 83 -12.43 -12.34 -12.08
C VAL A 83 -13.21 -11.25 -12.82
N PRO A 84 -14.13 -11.59 -13.74
CA PRO A 84 -15.00 -10.61 -14.38
C PRO A 84 -15.75 -9.77 -13.34
N SER A 85 -15.69 -8.44 -13.47
CA SER A 85 -16.33 -7.48 -12.58
C SER A 85 -16.54 -6.16 -13.30
N ASN A 86 -17.66 -5.50 -13.01
CA ASN A 86 -17.98 -4.15 -13.51
C ASN A 86 -17.55 -3.04 -12.54
N VAL A 87 -17.00 -3.40 -11.38
CA VAL A 87 -16.50 -2.45 -10.37
C VAL A 87 -15.06 -2.73 -10.02
N ASN A 88 -14.36 -1.72 -9.52
CA ASN A 88 -13.03 -1.82 -8.95
C ASN A 88 -13.07 -1.67 -7.43
N ALA A 89 -12.00 -2.13 -6.77
CA ALA A 89 -11.88 -2.12 -5.33
C ALA A 89 -10.57 -1.46 -4.89
N LEU A 90 -10.66 -0.44 -4.05
CA LEU A 90 -9.53 0.24 -3.44
C LEU A 90 -9.60 0.15 -1.91
N MET A 91 -8.46 -0.11 -1.27
CA MET A 91 -8.35 0.02 0.18
C MET A 91 -8.00 1.45 0.56
N LEU A 92 -8.70 2.01 1.55
CA LEU A 92 -8.23 3.16 2.31
C LEU A 92 -7.64 2.65 3.63
N CYS A 93 -6.33 2.78 3.76
CA CYS A 93 -5.55 2.28 4.90
C CYS A 93 -5.25 3.41 5.89
N ARG A 94 -5.18 3.07 7.18
CA ARG A 94 -4.52 3.91 8.20
C ARG A 94 -3.05 3.58 8.20
N VAL A 95 -2.20 4.59 8.01
CA VAL A 95 -0.75 4.45 7.90
C VAL A 95 -0.07 5.34 8.92
N VAL A 96 0.67 4.76 9.85
CA VAL A 96 1.50 5.47 10.83
C VAL A 96 2.82 5.81 10.13
N LEU A 97 2.97 7.08 9.73
CA LEU A 97 4.16 7.52 9.00
C LEU A 97 5.29 7.99 9.92
N GLY A 98 4.98 8.37 11.17
CA GLY A 98 5.98 8.89 12.09
C GLY A 98 6.81 10.04 11.49
N ASN A 99 8.11 9.99 11.71
CA ASN A 99 9.11 10.83 11.07
C ASN A 99 9.52 10.25 9.70
N SER A 100 9.12 10.90 8.61
CA SER A 100 9.45 10.43 7.25
C SER A 100 10.79 10.97 6.75
N TYR A 101 11.65 10.08 6.26
CA TYR A 101 12.82 10.46 5.46
C TYR A 101 12.35 10.91 4.08
N VAL A 102 12.65 12.14 3.67
CA VAL A 102 12.24 12.66 2.37
C VAL A 102 13.35 12.44 1.34
N THR A 103 13.02 11.83 0.21
CA THR A 103 13.94 11.60 -0.90
C THR A 103 13.30 11.98 -2.23
N GLU A 104 14.15 12.38 -3.17
CA GLU A 104 13.83 12.59 -4.59
C GLU A 104 14.50 11.53 -5.48
N ASN A 105 15.33 10.67 -4.89
CA ASN A 105 16.07 9.60 -5.55
C ASN A 105 15.53 8.22 -5.16
N GLU A 106 15.51 7.31 -6.12
CA GLU A 106 15.27 5.90 -5.90
C GLU A 106 16.35 5.29 -5.04
N MET A 107 15.94 4.38 -4.17
CA MET A 107 16.79 3.63 -3.25
C MET A 107 16.34 2.17 -3.27
N PRO A 108 16.52 1.45 -4.40
CA PRO A 108 15.90 0.14 -4.62
C PRO A 108 16.39 -0.95 -3.65
N TYR A 109 17.56 -0.75 -3.02
CA TYR A 109 18.14 -1.67 -2.03
C TYR A 109 17.77 -1.33 -0.58
N LEU A 110 16.91 -0.33 -0.35
CA LEU A 110 16.54 0.12 0.98
C LEU A 110 15.63 -0.91 1.67
N GLN A 111 16.10 -1.50 2.78
CA GLN A 111 15.37 -2.54 3.53
C GLN A 111 14.55 -1.98 4.71
N GLN A 112 14.91 -0.78 5.16
CA GLN A 112 14.31 -0.05 6.27
C GLN A 112 14.55 1.46 6.08
N PRO A 113 13.81 2.35 6.75
CA PRO A 113 14.10 3.77 6.70
C PRO A 113 15.53 4.07 7.22
N PRO A 114 16.16 5.16 6.77
CA PRO A 114 17.41 5.63 7.35
C PRO A 114 17.29 5.83 8.88
N PRO A 115 18.42 5.75 9.63
CA PRO A 115 18.41 5.94 11.08
C PRO A 115 17.72 7.25 11.50
N GLY A 116 16.85 7.18 12.52
CA GLY A 116 16.08 8.32 13.02
C GLY A 116 14.74 8.57 12.29
N PHE A 117 14.38 7.73 11.31
CA PHE A 117 13.12 7.82 10.57
C PHE A 117 12.28 6.54 10.69
N ASP A 118 10.96 6.69 10.54
CA ASP A 118 9.97 5.60 10.65
C ASP A 118 9.43 5.18 9.27
N SER A 119 9.56 6.04 8.27
CA SER A 119 9.06 5.84 6.92
C SER A 119 9.87 6.60 5.89
N VAL A 120 9.61 6.33 4.61
CA VAL A 120 10.21 7.07 3.49
C VAL A 120 9.13 7.77 2.69
N TYR A 121 9.37 9.02 2.34
CA TYR A 121 8.56 9.82 1.44
C TYR A 121 9.32 10.09 0.14
N ALA A 122 8.86 9.45 -0.93
CA ALA A 122 9.27 9.78 -2.29
C ALA A 122 8.53 11.05 -2.72
N ARG A 123 9.22 12.20 -2.62
CA ARG A 123 8.67 13.51 -2.95
C ARG A 123 8.65 13.68 -4.47
N PRO A 124 7.49 13.89 -5.10
CA PRO A 124 7.46 14.17 -6.53
C PRO A 124 7.95 15.59 -6.83
N GLY A 125 8.48 15.80 -8.04
CA GLY A 125 8.90 17.12 -8.50
C GLY A 125 9.73 17.08 -9.80
N PRO A 126 10.02 18.25 -10.42
CA PRO A 126 10.67 18.31 -11.74
C PRO A 126 12.06 17.67 -11.81
N ARG A 127 12.79 17.64 -10.69
CA ARG A 127 14.11 17.01 -10.56
C ARG A 127 14.07 15.71 -9.74
N SER A 128 12.86 15.27 -9.40
CA SER A 128 12.66 14.02 -8.68
C SER A 128 12.55 12.90 -9.68
N GLN A 129 13.05 11.72 -9.31
CA GLN A 129 12.76 10.51 -10.06
C GLN A 129 11.27 10.18 -9.92
N PHE A 130 10.58 10.65 -8.89
CA PHE A 130 9.17 10.37 -8.62
C PHE A 130 8.22 11.39 -9.28
N ASN A 131 7.19 10.88 -9.97
CA ASN A 131 6.17 11.72 -10.62
C ASN A 131 4.89 11.88 -9.78
N THR A 132 4.73 11.06 -8.73
CA THR A 132 3.52 11.00 -7.90
C THR A 132 3.91 10.72 -6.46
N ASP A 133 3.06 11.10 -5.51
CA ASP A 133 3.29 10.81 -4.09
C ASP A 133 3.37 9.31 -3.83
N GLU A 134 4.38 8.95 -3.03
CA GLU A 134 4.63 7.59 -2.60
C GLU A 134 5.20 7.60 -1.19
N ARG A 135 4.53 6.89 -0.27
CA ARG A 135 5.00 6.67 1.09
C ARG A 135 5.24 5.20 1.31
N VAL A 136 6.37 4.89 1.92
CA VAL A 136 6.80 3.52 2.16
C VAL A 136 7.07 3.33 3.66
N VAL A 137 6.46 2.30 4.23
CA VAL A 137 6.76 1.81 5.59
C VAL A 137 7.34 0.40 5.49
N TYR A 138 8.24 0.04 6.40
CA TYR A 138 8.98 -1.23 6.34
C TYR A 138 8.60 -2.19 7.47
N THR A 139 7.47 -1.94 8.12
CA THR A 139 6.86 -2.84 9.10
C THR A 139 5.36 -2.97 8.82
N SER A 140 4.86 -4.20 8.87
CA SER A 140 3.44 -4.50 8.67
C SER A 140 2.54 -3.89 9.74
N ARG A 141 3.10 -3.54 10.90
CA ARG A 141 2.36 -2.89 12.00
C ARG A 141 2.01 -1.44 11.73
N ALA A 142 2.72 -0.78 10.81
CA ALA A 142 2.52 0.64 10.50
C ALA A 142 1.39 0.89 9.50
N MET A 143 0.77 -0.16 8.94
CA MET A 143 -0.28 -0.02 7.94
C MET A 143 -1.39 -1.04 8.18
N ARG A 144 -2.64 -0.60 8.21
CA ARG A 144 -3.82 -1.48 8.28
C ARG A 144 -4.93 -1.01 7.34
N PRO A 145 -5.62 -1.91 6.63
CA PRO A 145 -6.85 -1.55 5.93
C PRO A 145 -7.86 -0.99 6.93
N ALA A 146 -8.58 0.06 6.55
CA ALA A 146 -9.63 0.65 7.38
C ALA A 146 -10.98 0.71 6.67
N TYR A 147 -10.97 0.91 5.35
CA TYR A 147 -12.17 0.89 4.52
C TYR A 147 -11.89 0.21 3.19
N LEU A 148 -12.91 -0.43 2.64
CA LEU A 148 -12.95 -0.90 1.27
C LEU A 148 -13.87 0.02 0.47
N ILE A 149 -13.37 0.56 -0.63
CA ILE A 149 -14.11 1.47 -1.52
C ILE A 149 -14.35 0.74 -2.83
N ILE A 150 -15.62 0.72 -3.25
CA ILE A 150 -16.07 0.15 -4.51
C ILE A 150 -16.49 1.29 -5.44
N TYR A 151 -16.02 1.29 -6.68
CA TYR A 151 -16.26 2.34 -7.66
C TYR A 151 -16.25 1.83 -9.10
#